data_AF-A0A918BTJ2-F1
#
_entry.id   AF-A0A918BTJ2-F1
#
_cell.length_a   1.000
_cell.length_b   1.000
_cell.length_c   1.000
_cell.angle_alpha   90.00
_cell.angle_beta   90.00
_cell.angle_gamma   90.00
#
_symmetry.space_group_name_H-M   'P 1'
#
loop_
_entity.id
_entity.type
_entity.pdbx_description
1 polymer ?
#
loop_
_entity_poly.entity_id
_entity_poly.type
_entity_poly.pdbx_seq_one_letter_code
_entity_poly.pdbx_strand_id
1 'polypeptide(L)'
;MPWPNSWVRLRRAGRSGEAHALLTEAAASPAARFPLFAEAMPAAGLGADWTTLLWEAAAALPADRLVAAADALTGAGRAADGGQLLRHGVVRPADEIGRAALTLDAQARHREARALLDACVRMRTPADAARTAAADPRRLVPLLLAVSRGVSETRHRDLLHALRVAGLAV
;
A
#
# COMPACT_ATOMS: atom_id res chain seq x y z
N MET A 1 -7.34 4.13 -26.29
CA MET A 1 -6.02 3.80 -26.86
C MET A 1 -5.52 2.50 -26.25
N PRO A 2 -5.00 1.54 -27.04
CA PRO A 2 -4.37 0.33 -26.50
C PRO A 2 -3.00 0.72 -25.91
N TRP A 3 -3.04 1.15 -24.65
CA TRP A 3 -1.91 1.75 -23.94
C TRP A 3 -0.62 0.90 -23.86
N PRO A 4 -0.63 -0.46 -23.88
CA PRO A 4 0.62 -1.23 -23.88
C PRO A 4 1.40 -1.07 -25.18
N ASN A 5 0.68 -0.92 -26.30
CA ASN A 5 1.30 -0.77 -27.63
C ASN A 5 1.98 0.59 -27.79
N SER A 6 1.45 1.66 -27.19
CA SER A 6 2.13 2.96 -27.15
C SER A 6 3.44 2.90 -26.38
N TRP A 7 3.48 2.20 -25.24
CA TRP A 7 4.70 2.02 -24.46
C TRP A 7 5.77 1.22 -25.17
N VAL A 8 5.41 0.07 -25.75
CA VAL A 8 6.34 -0.75 -26.52
C VAL A 8 6.94 0.05 -27.67
N ARG A 9 6.13 0.86 -28.36
CA ARG A 9 6.63 1.75 -29.43
C ARG A 9 7.60 2.79 -28.91
N LEU A 10 7.32 3.44 -27.77
CA LEU A 10 8.22 4.44 -27.17
C LEU A 10 9.55 3.81 -26.72
N ARG A 11 9.51 2.63 -26.10
CA ARG A 11 10.71 1.87 -25.71
C ARG A 11 11.55 1.48 -26.92
N ARG A 12 10.94 0.95 -27.98
CA ARG A 12 11.64 0.60 -29.23
C ARG A 12 12.22 1.81 -29.95
N ALA A 13 11.57 2.98 -29.84
CA ALA A 13 12.05 4.22 -30.42
C ALA A 13 13.11 4.94 -29.57
N GLY A 14 13.53 4.38 -28.43
CA GLY A 14 14.49 5.02 -27.52
C GLY A 14 13.96 6.27 -26.81
N ARG A 15 12.63 6.52 -26.85
CA ARG A 15 11.97 7.71 -26.28
C ARG A 15 11.69 7.50 -24.79
N SER A 16 12.76 7.39 -24.01
CA SER A 16 12.72 7.06 -22.57
C SER A 16 11.93 8.06 -21.73
N GLY A 17 12.02 9.36 -22.01
CA GLY A 17 11.30 10.40 -21.27
C GLY A 17 9.78 10.30 -21.39
N GLU A 18 9.27 10.00 -22.59
CA GLU A 18 7.84 9.83 -22.83
C GLU A 18 7.31 8.50 -22.31
N ALA A 19 8.13 7.44 -22.40
CA ALA A 19 7.81 6.18 -21.74
C ALA A 19 7.71 6.37 -20.21
N HIS A 20 8.60 7.18 -19.62
CA HIS A 20 8.54 7.51 -18.20
C HIS A 20 7.31 8.36 -17.84
N ALA A 21 6.95 9.36 -18.66
CA ALA A 21 5.74 10.16 -18.43
C ALA A 21 4.47 9.29 -18.37
N LEU A 22 4.34 8.32 -19.28
CA LEU A 22 3.22 7.39 -19.23
C LEU A 22 3.30 6.42 -18.04
N LEU A 23 4.50 6.10 -17.54
CA LEU A 23 4.70 5.33 -16.31
C LEU A 23 4.19 6.09 -15.10
N THR A 24 4.53 7.37 -14.98
CA THR A 24 4.03 8.24 -13.90
C THR A 24 2.51 8.38 -13.94
N GLU A 25 1.91 8.55 -15.13
CA GLU A 25 0.45 8.60 -15.29
C GLU A 25 -0.21 7.29 -14.86
N ALA A 26 0.37 6.16 -15.25
CA ALA A 26 -0.12 4.84 -14.86
C ALA A 26 0.02 4.61 -13.35
N ALA A 27 1.11 5.07 -12.72
CA ALA A 27 1.34 4.98 -11.29
C ALA A 27 0.31 5.77 -10.46
N ALA A 28 -0.19 6.89 -10.99
CA ALA A 28 -1.22 7.72 -10.35
C ALA A 28 -2.67 7.24 -10.60
N SER A 29 -2.84 6.14 -11.34
CA SER A 29 -4.17 5.64 -11.73
C SER A 29 -5.00 5.12 -10.55
N PRO A 30 -6.34 5.05 -10.69
CA PRO A 30 -7.21 4.39 -9.73
C PRO A 30 -6.80 2.93 -9.48
N ALA A 31 -6.95 2.47 -8.24
CA ALA A 31 -6.63 1.12 -7.77
C ALA A 31 -7.15 0.00 -8.68
N ALA A 32 -8.37 0.14 -9.20
CA ALA A 32 -9.01 -0.82 -10.08
C ALA A 32 -8.27 -1.05 -11.42
N ARG A 33 -7.35 -0.16 -11.82
CA ARG A 33 -6.56 -0.31 -13.05
C ARG A 33 -5.31 -1.17 -12.87
N PHE A 34 -4.83 -1.36 -11.64
CA PHE A 34 -3.60 -2.12 -11.36
C PHE A 34 -3.65 -3.57 -11.84
N PRO A 35 -4.76 -4.33 -11.65
CA PRO A 35 -4.89 -5.66 -12.23
C PRO A 35 -4.76 -5.70 -13.76
N LEU A 36 -5.33 -4.70 -14.45
CA LEU A 36 -5.24 -4.59 -15.92
C LEU A 36 -3.81 -4.34 -16.38
N PHE A 37 -3.04 -3.55 -15.61
CA PHE A 37 -1.62 -3.33 -15.88
C PHE A 37 -0.79 -4.60 -15.63
N ALA A 38 -1.07 -5.30 -14.54
CA ALA A 38 -0.39 -6.55 -14.16
C ALA A 38 -0.53 -7.67 -15.20
N GLU A 39 -1.62 -7.67 -15.96
CA GLU A 39 -1.87 -8.61 -17.05
C GLU A 39 -1.22 -8.12 -18.36
N ALA A 40 -1.47 -6.87 -18.75
CA ALA A 40 -1.13 -6.40 -20.09
C ALA A 40 0.37 -6.06 -20.28
N MET A 41 1.06 -5.57 -19.24
CA MET A 41 2.48 -5.20 -19.39
C MET A 41 3.39 -6.42 -19.59
N PRO A 42 3.32 -7.47 -18.75
CA PRO A 42 4.16 -8.66 -18.97
C PRO A 42 3.85 -9.32 -20.32
N ALA A 43 2.57 -9.41 -20.72
CA ALA A 43 2.16 -9.95 -22.01
C ALA A 43 2.74 -9.16 -23.20
N ALA A 44 2.99 -7.86 -23.03
CA ALA A 44 3.63 -6.99 -24.03
C ALA A 44 5.16 -6.97 -23.95
N GLY A 45 5.79 -7.79 -23.09
CA GLY A 45 7.24 -7.80 -22.87
C GLY A 45 7.76 -6.67 -21.97
N LEU A 46 6.86 -5.97 -21.27
CA LEU A 46 7.15 -4.83 -20.39
C LEU A 46 7.23 -5.25 -18.90
N GLY A 47 7.77 -6.43 -18.60
CA GLY A 47 7.84 -6.95 -17.23
C GLY A 47 8.75 -6.14 -16.29
N ALA A 48 9.86 -5.58 -16.82
CA ALA A 48 10.71 -4.68 -16.06
C ALA A 48 10.00 -3.36 -15.74
N ASP A 49 9.30 -2.81 -16.74
CA ASP A 49 8.47 -1.61 -16.60
C ASP A 49 7.31 -1.80 -15.61
N TRP A 50 6.72 -3.00 -15.54
CA TRP A 50 5.71 -3.34 -14.53
C TRP A 50 6.29 -3.23 -13.11
N THR A 51 7.50 -3.76 -12.90
CA THR A 51 8.20 -3.63 -11.62
C THR A 51 8.46 -2.16 -11.26
N THR A 52 8.89 -1.35 -12.24
CA THR A 52 9.09 0.09 -12.04
C THR A 52 7.79 0.82 -11.73
N LEU A 53 6.68 0.48 -12.39
CA LEU A 53 5.37 1.06 -12.11
C LEU A 53 4.93 0.77 -10.67
N LEU A 54 5.08 -0.47 -10.19
CA LEU A 54 4.77 -0.80 -8.80
C LEU A 54 5.62 0.02 -7.81
N TRP A 55 6.89 0.27 -8.15
CA TRP A 55 7.75 1.10 -7.31
C TRP A 55 7.31 2.57 -7.27
N GLU A 56 7.04 3.17 -8.44
CA GLU A 56 6.57 4.56 -8.53
C GLU A 56 5.19 4.75 -7.89
N ALA A 57 4.28 3.77 -8.08
CA ALA A 57 2.97 3.78 -7.44
C ALA A 57 3.09 3.73 -5.91
N ALA A 58 4.01 2.94 -5.38
CA ALA A 58 4.26 2.87 -3.95
C ALA A 58 4.83 4.19 -3.38
N ALA A 59 5.65 4.90 -4.15
CA ALA A 59 6.18 6.20 -3.77
C ALA A 59 5.10 7.30 -3.83
N ALA A 60 4.34 7.36 -4.92
CA ALA A 60 3.43 8.46 -5.23
C ALA A 60 2.05 8.36 -4.56
N LEU A 61 1.50 7.15 -4.42
CA LEU A 61 0.11 7.00 -3.96
C LEU A 61 -0.05 7.27 -2.46
N PRO A 62 -1.09 8.02 -2.05
CA PRO A 62 -1.53 8.07 -0.67
C PRO A 62 -1.82 6.66 -0.12
N ALA A 63 -1.65 6.47 1.19
CA ALA A 63 -1.71 5.16 1.83
C ALA A 63 -3.05 4.43 1.61
N ASP A 64 -4.17 5.14 1.59
CA ASP A 64 -5.50 4.56 1.33
C ASP A 64 -5.62 4.03 -0.10
N ARG A 65 -5.07 4.76 -1.08
CA ARG A 65 -5.05 4.34 -2.49
C ARG A 65 -4.07 3.20 -2.74
N LEU A 66 -2.95 3.17 -2.02
CA LEU A 66 -1.98 2.09 -2.08
C LEU A 66 -2.57 0.77 -1.57
N VAL A 67 -3.28 0.80 -0.44
CA VAL A 67 -4.01 -0.37 0.09
C VAL A 67 -5.09 -0.82 -0.88
N ALA A 68 -5.88 0.09 -1.41
CA ALA A 68 -6.91 -0.25 -2.40
C ALA A 68 -6.31 -0.90 -3.67
N ALA A 69 -5.15 -0.43 -4.13
CA ALA A 69 -4.45 -1.02 -5.28
C ALA A 69 -3.92 -2.43 -4.97
N ALA A 70 -3.39 -2.64 -3.76
CA ALA A 70 -2.92 -3.95 -3.32
C ALA A 70 -4.06 -4.97 -3.13
N ASP A 71 -5.20 -4.52 -2.60
CA ASP A 71 -6.42 -5.33 -2.49
C ASP A 71 -6.95 -5.71 -3.87
N ALA A 72 -6.96 -4.76 -4.81
CA ALA A 72 -7.36 -5.03 -6.20
C ALA A 72 -6.46 -6.07 -6.86
N LEU A 73 -5.14 -5.97 -6.68
CA LEU A 73 -4.19 -6.97 -7.17
C LEU A 73 -4.41 -8.34 -6.53
N THR A 74 -4.64 -8.38 -5.21
CA THR A 74 -4.91 -9.63 -4.48
C THR A 74 -6.21 -10.27 -4.96
N GLY A 75 -7.28 -9.50 -5.12
CA GLY A 75 -8.56 -9.98 -5.66
C GLY A 75 -8.46 -10.51 -7.09
N ALA A 76 -7.48 -10.04 -7.87
CA ALA A 76 -7.18 -10.54 -9.20
C ALA A 76 -6.18 -11.71 -9.22
N GLY A 77 -5.88 -12.33 -8.07
CA GLY A 77 -4.95 -13.46 -7.97
C GLY A 77 -3.47 -13.07 -8.01
N ARG A 78 -3.14 -11.77 -7.89
CA ARG A 78 -1.77 -11.21 -7.94
C ARG A 78 -1.31 -10.79 -6.54
N ALA A 79 -1.51 -11.66 -5.55
CA ALA A 79 -1.18 -11.38 -4.14
C ALA A 79 0.31 -11.04 -3.92
N ALA A 80 1.22 -11.59 -4.72
CA ALA A 80 2.65 -11.28 -4.64
C ALA A 80 2.96 -9.82 -5.01
N ASP A 81 2.33 -9.31 -6.08
CA ASP A 81 2.46 -7.93 -6.52
C ASP A 81 1.81 -6.96 -5.52
N GLY A 82 0.63 -7.31 -4.99
CA GLY A 82 -0.03 -6.56 -3.92
C GLY A 82 0.83 -6.46 -2.66
N GLY A 83 1.42 -7.57 -2.23
CA GLY A 83 2.37 -7.59 -1.13
C GLY A 83 3.65 -6.79 -1.41
N GLN A 84 4.15 -6.77 -2.65
CA GLN A 84 5.31 -5.97 -3.03
C GLN A 84 5.00 -4.47 -3.01
N LEU A 85 3.85 -4.07 -3.57
CA LEU A 85 3.38 -2.68 -3.56
C LEU A 85 3.27 -2.16 -2.13
N LEU A 86 2.66 -2.97 -1.25
CA LEU A 86 2.56 -2.64 0.17
C LEU A 86 3.95 -2.55 0.82
N ARG A 87 4.87 -3.51 0.60
CA ARG A 87 6.25 -3.47 1.12
C ARG A 87 7.02 -2.23 0.66
N HIS A 88 6.88 -1.81 -0.59
CA HIS A 88 7.52 -0.59 -1.10
C HIS A 88 6.93 0.67 -0.45
N GLY A 89 5.63 0.67 -0.11
CA GLY A 89 4.99 1.74 0.67
C GLY A 89 5.43 1.84 2.13
N VAL A 90 6.29 0.93 2.63
CA VAL A 90 6.76 0.90 4.02
C VAL A 90 7.86 1.95 4.31
N VAL A 91 8.42 2.61 3.29
CA VAL A 91 9.33 3.76 3.51
C VAL A 91 8.58 4.98 4.07
N ARG A 92 7.24 4.97 4.09
CA ARG A 92 6.46 6.00 4.80
C ARG A 92 6.63 5.85 6.32
N PRO A 93 7.03 6.92 7.04
CA PRO A 93 7.23 6.84 8.46
C PRO A 93 5.88 6.56 9.15
N ALA A 94 5.92 5.80 10.24
CA ALA A 94 4.73 5.19 10.84
C ALA A 94 3.68 6.25 11.27
N ASP A 95 4.12 7.44 11.63
CA ASP A 95 3.30 8.61 11.94
C ASP A 95 2.40 9.03 10.76
N GLU A 96 2.88 8.90 9.52
CA GLU A 96 2.09 9.22 8.34
C GLU A 96 0.92 8.25 8.12
N ILE A 97 1.15 6.96 8.35
CA ILE A 97 0.07 5.95 8.32
C ILE A 97 -0.95 6.24 9.43
N GLY A 98 -0.49 6.63 10.63
CA GLY A 98 -1.36 7.05 11.71
C GLY A 98 -2.26 8.23 11.32
N ARG A 99 -1.67 9.29 10.73
CA ARG A 99 -2.43 10.47 10.25
C ARG A 99 -3.41 10.11 9.13
N ALA A 100 -3.04 9.25 8.20
CA ALA A 100 -3.92 8.80 7.12
C ALA A 100 -5.12 8.01 7.68
N ALA A 101 -4.89 7.10 8.63
CA ALA A 101 -5.96 6.36 9.30
C ALA A 101 -6.92 7.31 10.05
N LEU A 102 -6.40 8.32 10.74
CA LEU A 102 -7.22 9.35 11.41
C LEU A 102 -8.03 10.19 10.43
N THR A 103 -7.47 10.50 9.26
CA THR A 103 -8.16 11.26 8.20
C THR A 103 -9.32 10.46 7.64
N LEU A 104 -9.11 9.17 7.37
CA LEU A 104 -10.17 8.26 6.91
C LEU A 104 -11.27 8.10 7.97
N ASP A 105 -10.89 7.94 9.24
CA ASP A 105 -11.85 7.84 10.34
C ASP A 105 -12.69 9.12 10.50
N ALA A 106 -12.06 10.29 10.37
CA ALA A 106 -12.76 11.59 10.37
C ALA A 106 -13.71 11.77 9.17
N GLN A 107 -13.43 11.11 8.04
CA GLN A 107 -14.28 11.09 6.86
C GLN A 107 -15.37 9.99 6.89
N ALA A 108 -15.55 9.30 8.02
CA ALA A 108 -16.43 8.13 8.16
C ALA A 108 -16.08 6.96 7.22
N ARG A 109 -14.85 6.94 6.68
CA ARG A 109 -14.30 5.88 5.82
C ARG A 109 -13.67 4.76 6.67
N HIS A 110 -14.44 4.24 7.62
CA HIS A 110 -13.95 3.31 8.64
C HIS A 110 -13.46 1.98 8.04
N ARG A 111 -14.04 1.55 6.92
CA ARG A 111 -13.61 0.33 6.21
C ARG A 111 -12.18 0.48 5.70
N GLU A 112 -11.89 1.59 5.03
CA GLU A 112 -10.55 1.88 4.49
C GLU A 112 -9.54 2.13 5.61
N ALA A 113 -9.93 2.83 6.68
CA ALA A 113 -9.07 3.01 7.85
C ALA A 113 -8.64 1.66 8.45
N ARG A 114 -9.60 0.73 8.57
CA ARG A 114 -9.34 -0.62 9.09
C ARG A 114 -8.47 -1.45 8.15
N ALA A 115 -8.70 -1.39 6.83
CA ALA A 115 -7.87 -2.08 5.85
C ALA A 115 -6.40 -1.59 5.88
N LEU A 116 -6.20 -0.28 6.00
CA LEU A 116 -4.87 0.31 6.13
C LEU A 116 -4.13 -0.16 7.38
N LEU A 117 -4.81 -0.16 8.53
CA LEU A 117 -4.22 -0.62 9.79
C LEU A 117 -4.00 -2.15 9.79
N ASP A 118 -4.88 -2.94 9.17
CA ASP A 118 -4.69 -4.40 9.00
C ASP A 118 -3.42 -4.71 8.21
N ALA A 119 -3.27 -4.06 7.04
CA ALA A 119 -2.10 -4.20 6.19
C ALA A 119 -0.81 -3.81 6.94
N CYS A 120 -0.86 -2.73 7.73
CA CYS A 120 0.25 -2.30 8.58
C CYS A 120 0.65 -3.39 9.59
N VAL A 121 -0.32 -3.94 10.34
CA VAL A 121 -0.07 -4.99 11.35
C VAL A 121 0.47 -6.28 10.73
N ARG A 122 0.00 -6.67 9.54
CA ARG A 122 0.46 -7.89 8.86
C ARG A 122 1.89 -7.78 8.34
N MET A 123 2.24 -6.64 7.78
CA MET A 123 3.50 -6.50 7.06
C MET A 123 4.64 -5.93 7.88
N ARG A 124 4.35 -5.12 8.89
CA ARG A 124 5.37 -4.48 9.71
C ARG A 124 5.75 -5.35 10.89
N THR A 125 6.93 -5.06 11.47
CA THR A 125 7.25 -5.59 12.80
C THR A 125 6.24 -5.04 13.81
N PRO A 126 5.98 -5.76 14.92
CA PRO A 126 5.09 -5.25 15.96
C PRO A 126 5.46 -3.85 16.47
N ALA A 127 6.76 -3.57 16.61
CA ALA A 127 7.27 -2.25 16.97
C ALA A 127 6.94 -1.16 15.94
N ASP A 128 7.13 -1.45 14.66
CA ASP A 128 6.86 -0.48 13.59
C ASP A 128 5.36 -0.23 13.39
N ALA A 129 4.52 -1.25 13.61
CA ALA A 129 3.08 -1.09 13.65
C ALA A 129 2.65 -0.24 14.86
N ALA A 130 3.24 -0.48 16.05
CA ALA A 130 2.97 0.32 17.26
C ALA A 130 3.31 1.81 17.06
N ARG A 131 4.39 2.13 16.32
CA ARG A 131 4.76 3.53 16.00
C ARG A 131 3.68 4.29 15.24
N THR A 132 2.74 3.63 14.57
CA THR A 132 1.62 4.33 13.90
C THR A 132 0.67 5.00 14.89
N ALA A 133 0.56 4.46 16.11
CA ALA A 133 -0.26 5.04 17.16
C ALA A 133 0.27 6.39 17.67
N ALA A 134 1.53 6.73 17.42
CA ALA A 134 2.14 7.98 17.91
C ALA A 134 1.41 9.24 17.42
N ALA A 135 0.71 9.18 16.29
CA ALA A 135 -0.05 10.32 15.74
C ALA A 135 -1.25 10.71 16.63
N ASP A 136 -1.95 9.74 17.19
CA ASP A 136 -3.00 9.92 18.20
C ASP A 136 -3.21 8.59 18.95
N PRO A 137 -2.51 8.38 20.07
CA PRO A 137 -2.54 7.09 20.76
C PRO A 137 -3.95 6.73 21.26
N ARG A 138 -4.74 7.73 21.66
CA ARG A 138 -6.09 7.51 22.21
C ARG A 138 -7.04 6.94 21.17
N ARG A 139 -6.93 7.38 19.92
CA ARG A 139 -7.78 6.91 18.82
C ARG A 139 -7.21 5.68 18.11
N LEU A 140 -5.89 5.62 17.92
CA LEU A 140 -5.27 4.60 17.09
C LEU A 140 -4.97 3.29 17.82
N VAL A 141 -4.66 3.33 19.12
CA VAL A 141 -4.37 2.10 19.89
C VAL A 141 -5.57 1.14 19.90
N PRO A 142 -6.81 1.58 20.20
CA PRO A 142 -7.96 0.69 20.17
C PRO A 142 -8.20 0.08 18.78
N LEU A 143 -8.01 0.88 17.72
CA LEU A 143 -8.16 0.42 16.34
C LEU A 143 -7.13 -0.66 16.01
N LEU A 144 -5.84 -0.40 16.23
CA LEU A 144 -4.73 -1.33 16.02
C LEU A 144 -4.93 -2.66 16.77
N LEU A 145 -5.37 -2.60 18.02
CA LEU A 145 -5.67 -3.78 18.82
C LEU A 145 -6.88 -4.56 18.25
N ALA A 146 -7.90 -3.87 17.78
CA ALA A 146 -9.06 -4.50 17.14
C ALA A 146 -8.70 -5.19 15.82
N VAL A 147 -7.77 -4.62 15.03
CA VAL A 147 -7.33 -5.25 13.78
C VAL A 147 -6.40 -6.42 14.03
N SER A 148 -5.45 -6.29 14.96
CA SER A 148 -4.50 -7.37 15.28
C SER A 148 -5.16 -8.65 15.78
N ARG A 149 -6.28 -8.54 16.53
CA ARG A 149 -7.11 -9.70 16.90
C ARG A 149 -7.66 -10.46 15.68
N GLY A 150 -7.97 -9.74 14.61
CA GLY A 150 -8.41 -10.35 13.34
C GLY A 150 -7.29 -10.98 12.53
N VAL A 151 -6.02 -10.70 12.87
CA VAL A 151 -4.85 -11.30 12.22
C VAL A 151 -4.47 -12.62 12.91
N SER A 152 -4.15 -12.56 14.21
CA SER A 152 -3.94 -13.73 15.07
C SER A 152 -3.76 -13.31 16.53
N GLU A 153 -3.98 -14.24 17.46
CA GLU A 153 -3.78 -14.00 18.89
C GLU A 153 -2.30 -13.69 19.23
N THR A 154 -1.35 -14.31 18.52
CA THR A 154 0.08 -14.00 18.66
C THR A 154 0.37 -12.56 18.22
N ARG A 155 -0.14 -12.14 17.05
CA ARG A 155 0.04 -10.77 16.55
C ARG A 155 -0.59 -9.73 17.48
N HIS A 156 -1.73 -10.05 18.09
CA HIS A 156 -2.35 -9.19 19.10
C HIS A 156 -1.45 -8.98 20.30
N ARG A 157 -0.91 -10.06 20.87
CA ARG A 157 0.00 -10.00 22.03
C ARG A 157 1.29 -9.26 21.72
N ASP A 158 1.92 -9.54 20.57
CA ASP A 158 3.16 -8.88 20.17
C ASP A 158 2.96 -7.37 19.97
N LEU A 159 1.85 -6.97 19.34
CA LEU A 159 1.53 -5.55 19.13
C LEU A 159 1.22 -4.85 20.45
N LEU A 160 0.44 -5.48 21.33
CA LEU A 160 0.16 -4.94 22.65
C LEU A 160 1.44 -4.76 23.47
N HIS A 161 2.35 -5.74 23.42
CA HIS A 161 3.65 -5.63 24.06
C HIS A 161 4.47 -4.46 23.50
N ALA A 162 4.55 -4.33 22.17
CA ALA A 162 5.25 -3.22 21.52
C ALA A 162 4.65 -1.84 21.87
N LEU A 163 3.33 -1.73 21.98
CA LEU A 163 2.64 -0.52 22.41
C LEU A 163 2.97 -0.14 23.86
N ARG A 164 3.09 -1.12 24.76
CA ARG A 164 3.52 -0.88 26.15
C ARG A 164 4.99 -0.45 26.22
N VAL A 165 5.87 -1.11 25.47
CA VAL A 165 7.29 -0.73 25.39
C VAL A 165 7.46 0.70 24.88
N ALA A 166 6.59 1.12 23.95
CA ALA A 166 6.58 2.49 23.43
C ALA A 166 5.87 3.52 24.36
N GLY A 167 5.31 3.09 25.49
CA GLY A 167 4.55 3.97 26.40
C GLY A 167 3.21 4.45 25.86
N LEU A 168 2.66 3.76 24.85
CA LEU A 168 1.43 4.14 24.15
C LEU A 168 0.19 3.36 24.66
N ALA A 169 0.41 2.30 25.42
CA ALA A 169 -0.64 1.52 26.07
C ALA A 169 -0.24 1.20 27.52
N VAL A 170 -1.24 1.01 28.37
CA VAL A 170 -1.10 0.56 29.78
C VAL A 170 -1.45 -0.92 29.84
#